data_AF-A0A2M7GGW0-F1
#
_entry.id   AF-A0A2M7GGW0-F1
#
_cell.length_a   1.000
_cell.length_b   1.000
_cell.length_c   1.000
_cell.angle_alpha   90.00
_cell.angle_beta   90.00
_cell.angle_gamma   90.00
#
_symmetry.space_group_name_H-M   'P 1'
#
loop_
_entity.id
_entity.type
_entity.pdbx_description
1 polymer ?
#
loop_
_entity_poly.entity_id
_entity_poly.type
_entity_poly.pdbx_seq_one_letter_code
_entity_poly.pdbx_strand_id
1 'polypeptide(L)'
;MIAGGVAITVVLVLVLAGYGGMEYYTSRSSFCGGTCHIMSEQYEGWKKDRHHAANNPDGKQAECIDCHFLPGGKYTFKAKMEGLRHLAAYLYDPKAPLPIRPVVPDGACLRGGCHDVTKFQDKQLEFTERKVKFKHAVHFSGKALDGQKLSCDTCHVKVTAEKHFEVPAGICFLCHLKSGTATSAATTPGATGDLLLPAGYTRAAFTEAPTINFTAGVSKCALCHTIPAKSLQSQASKDDPKVTPITHQTIEKAGVACAGCHFAIAAGNGQVDKGNVNSSGCLACHNRSETLLAKAGDLKLMHDAHVAAQRADCFDCHREITHRDRTDHLDALREECGLCHQGAHAAQKVLLAGVPVVDGVRAVPNLMFKVNTNCRGCHLDTSLRKRHTVKTGTAKACVGCHSPEHEKMLEDWRKTVEKEVKAIEAIEANAVKALAEAAGKIDASKISEAEAKIAAGRAMLDVIRIGNGVHNKKYSITIIDEVYPKFEDAIDLLGGGK
;
A
#
# COMPACT_ATOMS: atom_id res chain seq x y z
N MET A 1 13.36 -59.55 55.04
CA MET A 1 13.84 -58.32 54.38
C MET A 1 13.75 -58.40 52.85
N ILE A 2 14.40 -59.35 52.16
CA ILE A 2 14.48 -59.42 50.68
C ILE A 2 13.12 -59.20 49.97
N ALA A 3 12.08 -59.95 50.33
CA ALA A 3 10.76 -59.85 49.70
C ALA A 3 10.12 -58.44 49.78
N GLY A 4 10.35 -57.70 50.87
CA GLY A 4 9.88 -56.32 51.01
C GLY A 4 10.60 -55.36 50.05
N GLY A 5 11.91 -55.55 49.87
CA GLY A 5 12.69 -54.78 48.89
C GLY A 5 12.23 -55.02 47.45
N VAL A 6 11.89 -56.27 47.12
CA VAL A 6 11.33 -56.62 45.80
C VAL A 6 9.96 -55.97 45.60
N ALA A 7 9.06 -56.06 46.59
CA ALA A 7 7.74 -55.45 46.51
C ALA A 7 7.81 -53.91 46.32
N ILE A 8 8.65 -53.22 47.10
CA ILE A 8 8.88 -51.78 46.97
C ILE A 8 9.45 -51.44 45.57
N THR A 9 10.41 -52.22 45.08
CA THR A 9 10.99 -52.02 43.73
C THR A 9 9.93 -52.17 42.63
N VAL A 10 9.07 -53.19 42.69
CA VAL A 10 7.97 -53.39 41.72
C VAL A 10 6.99 -52.22 41.76
N VAL A 11 6.59 -51.76 42.96
CA VAL A 11 5.71 -50.59 43.10
C VAL A 11 6.35 -49.33 42.52
N LEU A 12 7.64 -49.07 42.80
CA LEU A 12 8.36 -47.91 42.24
C LEU A 12 8.45 -47.98 40.71
N VAL A 13 8.71 -49.16 40.13
CA VAL A 13 8.72 -49.34 38.66
C VAL A 13 7.34 -49.10 38.06
N LEU A 14 6.27 -49.59 38.68
CA LEU A 14 4.89 -49.35 38.22
C LEU A 14 4.49 -47.87 38.33
N VAL A 15 4.88 -47.17 39.40
CA VAL A 15 4.63 -45.73 39.56
C VAL A 15 5.41 -44.91 38.52
N LEU A 16 6.68 -45.23 38.27
CA LEU A 16 7.50 -44.55 37.26
C LEU A 16 7.01 -44.84 35.83
N ALA A 17 6.58 -46.07 35.54
CA ALA A 17 6.00 -46.42 34.25
C ALA A 17 4.63 -45.76 34.03
N GLY A 18 3.78 -45.71 35.06
CA GLY A 18 2.50 -44.99 35.03
C GLY A 18 2.68 -43.49 34.83
N TYR A 19 3.63 -42.87 35.54
CA TYR A 19 3.99 -41.47 35.35
C TYR A 19 4.54 -41.22 33.94
N GLY A 20 5.46 -42.05 33.45
CA GLY A 20 6.02 -41.94 32.09
C GLY A 20 4.95 -42.11 31.00
N GLY A 21 4.00 -43.02 31.19
CA GLY A 21 2.85 -43.20 30.29
C GLY A 21 1.91 -42.00 30.29
N MET A 22 1.61 -41.42 31.46
CA MET A 22 0.82 -40.20 31.60
C MET A 22 1.54 -39.00 30.96
N GLU A 23 2.84 -38.85 31.21
CA GLU A 23 3.70 -37.81 30.66
C GLU A 23 3.69 -37.87 29.12
N TYR A 24 3.95 -39.05 28.55
CA TYR A 24 3.89 -39.29 27.11
C TYR A 24 2.49 -39.06 26.53
N TYR A 25 1.43 -39.56 27.18
CA TYR A 25 0.06 -39.41 26.69
C TYR A 25 -0.36 -37.93 26.60
N THR A 26 -0.12 -37.18 27.67
CA THR A 26 -0.55 -35.77 27.83
C THR A 26 0.33 -34.76 27.08
N SER A 27 1.48 -35.19 26.54
CA SER A 27 2.40 -34.33 25.79
C SER A 27 2.16 -34.33 24.27
N ARG A 28 1.21 -35.13 23.76
CA ARG A 28 0.92 -35.23 22.32
C ARG A 28 -0.07 -34.16 21.85
N SER A 29 0.11 -33.64 20.64
CA SER A 29 -0.81 -32.70 19.98
C SER A 29 -2.24 -33.23 19.91
N SER A 30 -2.41 -34.54 19.75
CA SER A 30 -3.73 -35.19 19.71
C SER A 30 -4.46 -35.21 21.05
N PHE A 31 -3.74 -35.18 22.18
CA PHE A 31 -4.36 -34.92 23.49
C PHE A 31 -4.78 -33.45 23.60
N CYS A 32 -3.89 -32.52 23.22
CA CYS A 32 -4.21 -31.09 23.24
C CYS A 32 -5.47 -30.77 22.40
N GLY A 33 -5.49 -31.16 21.12
CA GLY A 33 -6.62 -30.89 20.21
C GLY A 33 -7.86 -31.76 20.43
N GLY A 34 -7.70 -32.97 20.97
CA GLY A 34 -8.79 -33.94 21.16
C GLY A 34 -9.43 -33.94 22.55
N THR A 35 -8.76 -33.39 23.57
CA THR A 35 -9.27 -33.36 24.96
C THR A 35 -9.55 -31.93 25.46
N CYS A 36 -8.91 -30.89 24.91
CA CYS A 36 -9.18 -29.50 25.27
C CYS A 36 -10.05 -28.80 24.22
N HIS A 37 -11.31 -28.53 24.54
CA HIS A 37 -12.29 -27.89 23.64
C HIS A 37 -11.87 -26.55 23.01
N ILE A 38 -10.97 -25.79 23.65
CA ILE A 38 -10.42 -24.52 23.15
C ILE A 38 -9.28 -24.69 22.13
N MET A 39 -8.75 -25.91 21.97
CA MET A 39 -7.60 -26.21 21.11
C MET A 39 -7.98 -26.80 19.74
N SER A 40 -9.27 -26.99 19.43
CA SER A 40 -9.68 -27.61 18.16
C SER A 40 -9.23 -26.80 16.94
N GLU A 41 -9.49 -25.48 16.88
CA GLU A 41 -8.99 -24.61 15.79
C GLU A 41 -7.46 -24.65 15.69
N GLN A 42 -6.78 -24.59 16.83
CA GLN A 42 -5.31 -24.60 16.93
C GLN A 42 -4.73 -25.91 16.37
N TYR A 43 -5.38 -27.04 16.65
CA TYR A 43 -5.01 -28.37 16.16
C TYR A 43 -5.31 -28.55 14.66
N GLU A 44 -6.46 -28.08 14.18
CA GLU A 44 -6.79 -28.07 12.75
C GLU A 44 -5.83 -27.19 11.95
N GLY A 45 -5.39 -26.06 12.50
CA GLY A 45 -4.35 -25.21 11.92
C GLY A 45 -2.95 -25.83 11.96
N TRP A 46 -2.61 -26.58 13.01
CA TRP A 46 -1.30 -27.25 13.16
C TRP A 46 -1.15 -28.43 12.19
N LYS A 47 -2.21 -29.23 11.97
CA LYS A 47 -2.19 -30.32 10.98
C LYS A 47 -1.92 -29.86 9.53
N LYS A 48 -2.08 -28.56 9.24
CA LYS A 48 -1.76 -27.95 7.93
C LYS A 48 -0.39 -27.26 7.90
N ASP A 49 0.27 -27.06 9.05
CA ASP A 49 1.56 -26.39 9.13
C ASP A 49 2.71 -27.32 8.72
N ARG A 50 3.85 -26.73 8.33
CA ARG A 50 5.08 -27.45 7.96
C ARG A 50 5.63 -28.31 9.10
N HIS A 51 5.39 -28.00 10.37
CA HIS A 51 5.87 -28.81 11.50
C HIS A 51 5.07 -30.11 11.74
N HIS A 52 3.99 -30.35 10.99
CA HIS A 52 3.29 -31.65 10.96
C HIS A 52 3.89 -32.58 9.89
N ALA A 53 4.07 -33.87 10.21
CA ALA A 53 4.88 -34.80 9.40
C ALA A 53 4.43 -34.98 7.95
N ALA A 54 3.13 -34.84 7.67
CA ALA A 54 2.60 -34.95 6.31
C ALA A 54 3.00 -33.77 5.38
N ASN A 55 3.53 -32.67 5.93
CA ASN A 55 3.64 -31.39 5.24
C ASN A 55 5.10 -30.93 5.00
N ASN A 56 6.11 -31.72 5.40
CA ASN A 56 7.53 -31.43 5.21
C ASN A 56 8.28 -32.62 4.56
N PRO A 57 9.37 -32.35 3.81
CA PRO A 57 10.12 -33.40 3.10
C PRO A 57 10.91 -34.33 4.03
N ASP A 58 11.15 -33.94 5.28
CA ASP A 58 11.85 -34.76 6.29
C ASP A 58 10.95 -35.83 6.94
N GLY A 59 9.62 -35.75 6.76
CA GLY A 59 8.65 -36.62 7.45
C GLY A 59 8.60 -36.44 8.97
N LYS A 60 9.11 -35.32 9.50
CA LYS A 60 9.25 -35.08 10.95
C LYS A 60 8.06 -34.34 11.53
N GLN A 61 7.72 -34.63 12.77
CA GLN A 61 6.69 -33.91 13.52
C GLN A 61 7.31 -33.14 14.69
N ALA A 62 6.80 -31.93 14.96
CA ALA A 62 6.93 -31.28 16.25
C ALA A 62 5.56 -31.29 16.94
N GLU A 63 5.49 -31.77 18.18
CA GLU A 63 4.25 -31.78 18.96
C GLU A 63 3.96 -30.35 19.49
N CYS A 64 2.73 -30.07 19.95
CA CYS A 64 2.40 -28.77 20.54
C CYS A 64 3.35 -28.35 21.67
N ILE A 65 3.88 -29.31 22.44
CA ILE A 65 4.87 -29.04 23.50
C ILE A 65 6.25 -28.62 22.96
N ASP A 66 6.62 -28.96 21.73
CA ASP A 66 7.92 -28.61 21.16
C ASP A 66 8.04 -27.12 20.81
N CYS A 67 6.92 -26.43 20.67
CA CYS A 67 6.88 -24.97 20.62
C CYS A 67 6.56 -24.36 21.99
N HIS A 68 5.53 -24.84 22.69
CA HIS A 68 5.02 -24.16 23.89
C HIS A 68 5.74 -24.51 25.21
N PHE A 69 6.50 -25.61 25.28
CA PHE A 69 7.22 -26.02 26.50
C PHE A 69 8.73 -25.92 26.25
N LEU A 70 9.44 -25.09 27.03
CA LEU A 70 10.90 -25.02 26.95
C LEU A 70 11.58 -26.37 27.28
N PRO A 71 12.71 -26.70 26.63
CA PRO A 71 13.36 -28.00 26.81
C PRO A 71 13.96 -28.17 28.21
N GLY A 72 13.62 -29.29 28.86
CA GLY A 72 14.16 -29.72 30.16
C GLY A 72 13.09 -29.81 31.26
N GLY A 73 13.12 -30.89 32.04
CA GLY A 73 12.00 -31.32 32.90
C GLY A 73 11.47 -30.28 33.90
N LYS A 74 12.29 -29.33 34.38
CA LYS A 74 11.83 -28.22 35.24
C LYS A 74 10.81 -27.31 34.53
N TYR A 75 10.96 -27.10 33.23
CA TYR A 75 10.05 -26.29 32.42
C TYR A 75 8.80 -27.09 32.04
N THR A 76 8.96 -28.36 31.69
CA THR A 76 7.84 -29.30 31.47
C THR A 76 6.93 -29.37 32.69
N PHE A 77 7.50 -29.58 33.88
CA PHE A 77 6.77 -29.60 35.14
C PHE A 77 6.05 -28.28 35.40
N LYS A 78 6.73 -27.12 35.25
CA LYS A 78 6.09 -25.81 35.40
C LYS A 78 4.91 -25.65 34.43
N ALA A 79 5.11 -25.95 33.14
CA ALA A 79 4.07 -25.81 32.12
C ALA A 79 2.85 -26.69 32.41
N LYS A 80 3.05 -27.92 32.90
CA LYS A 80 1.93 -28.79 33.33
C LYS A 80 1.23 -28.26 34.58
N MET A 81 1.95 -27.72 35.57
CA MET A 81 1.33 -27.07 36.74
C MET A 81 0.51 -25.81 36.36
N GLU A 82 0.97 -25.00 35.40
CA GLU A 82 0.18 -23.89 34.85
C GLU A 82 -1.05 -24.39 34.07
N GLY A 83 -0.93 -25.51 33.34
CA GLY A 83 -2.05 -26.18 32.68
C GLY A 83 -3.11 -26.67 33.67
N LEU A 84 -2.70 -27.29 34.79
CA LEU A 84 -3.59 -27.66 35.89
C LEU A 84 -4.26 -26.41 36.52
N ARG A 85 -3.52 -25.31 36.68
CA ARG A 85 -4.09 -24.04 37.18
C ARG A 85 -5.13 -23.45 36.22
N HIS A 86 -4.91 -23.52 34.90
CA HIS A 86 -5.89 -23.09 33.91
C HIS A 86 -7.14 -23.99 33.88
N LEU A 87 -6.97 -25.31 34.01
CA LEU A 87 -8.10 -26.25 34.15
C LEU A 87 -8.93 -25.94 35.41
N ALA A 88 -8.27 -25.74 36.56
CA ALA A 88 -8.94 -25.38 37.81
C ALA A 88 -9.66 -24.02 37.73
N ALA A 89 -9.08 -23.03 37.06
CA ALA A 89 -9.71 -21.74 36.83
C ALA A 89 -10.96 -21.85 35.93
N TYR A 90 -10.88 -22.60 34.83
CA TYR A 90 -12.02 -22.85 33.94
C TYR A 90 -13.17 -23.61 34.63
N LEU A 91 -12.83 -24.58 35.49
CA LEU A 91 -13.83 -25.33 36.29
C LEU A 91 -14.48 -24.47 37.38
N TYR A 92 -13.86 -23.35 37.78
CA TYR A 92 -14.40 -22.39 38.74
C TYR A 92 -15.25 -21.31 38.06
N ASP A 93 -14.75 -20.71 36.98
CA ASP A 93 -15.48 -19.77 36.13
C ASP A 93 -15.16 -20.02 34.64
N PRO A 94 -16.09 -20.66 33.88
CA PRO A 94 -15.94 -20.87 32.44
C PRO A 94 -15.88 -19.59 31.60
N LYS A 95 -16.11 -18.41 32.18
CA LYS A 95 -16.01 -17.10 31.54
C LYS A 95 -14.79 -16.29 31.98
N ALA A 96 -13.93 -16.84 32.83
CA ALA A 96 -12.72 -16.16 33.29
C ALA A 96 -11.83 -15.76 32.09
N PRO A 97 -11.32 -14.52 32.04
CA PRO A 97 -10.47 -14.07 30.94
C PRO A 97 -9.13 -14.84 30.96
N LEU A 98 -8.93 -15.67 29.94
CA LEU A 98 -7.68 -16.40 29.73
C LEU A 98 -6.56 -15.45 29.27
N PRO A 99 -5.27 -15.82 29.46
CA PRO A 99 -4.15 -15.09 28.88
C PRO A 99 -4.30 -15.00 27.36
N ILE A 100 -4.30 -13.77 26.83
CA ILE A 100 -4.70 -13.46 25.44
C ILE A 100 -3.84 -14.20 24.40
N ARG A 101 -2.55 -14.45 24.71
CA ARG A 101 -1.61 -15.18 23.85
C ARG A 101 -0.66 -16.07 24.67
N PRO A 102 -0.39 -17.33 24.24
CA PRO A 102 0.73 -18.11 24.72
C PRO A 102 2.04 -17.67 24.04
N VAL A 103 3.07 -17.40 24.84
CA VAL A 103 4.41 -17.01 24.37
C VAL A 103 5.17 -18.21 23.81
N VAL A 104 5.92 -18.03 22.73
CA VAL A 104 6.87 -19.03 22.20
C VAL A 104 8.29 -18.45 22.23
N PRO A 105 9.09 -18.72 23.27
CA PRO A 105 10.45 -18.17 23.36
C PRO A 105 11.37 -18.82 22.32
N ASP A 106 12.30 -18.06 21.74
CA ASP A 106 13.24 -18.52 20.69
C ASP A 106 13.96 -19.83 21.05
N GLY A 107 14.30 -20.04 22.33
CA GLY A 107 14.93 -21.27 22.82
C GLY A 107 14.09 -22.56 22.68
N ALA A 108 12.78 -22.45 22.41
CA ALA A 108 11.95 -23.58 21.99
C ALA A 108 12.17 -23.91 20.51
N CYS A 109 12.19 -22.91 19.63
CA CYS A 109 12.46 -23.07 18.19
C CYS A 109 13.90 -23.52 17.91
N LEU A 110 14.85 -22.98 18.69
CA LEU A 110 16.29 -23.23 18.56
C LEU A 110 16.79 -24.45 19.36
N ARG A 111 15.89 -25.36 19.76
CA ARG A 111 16.27 -26.61 20.44
C ARG A 111 17.01 -27.56 19.49
N GLY A 112 17.84 -28.43 20.06
CA GLY A 112 18.52 -29.48 19.29
C GLY A 112 17.50 -30.37 18.55
N GLY A 113 17.71 -30.53 17.24
CA GLY A 113 16.78 -31.24 16.34
C GLY A 113 15.82 -30.35 15.56
N CYS A 114 15.65 -29.08 15.97
CA CYS A 114 14.79 -28.10 15.30
C CYS A 114 15.63 -27.07 14.51
N HIS A 115 15.49 -25.77 14.77
CA HIS A 115 16.08 -24.72 13.96
C HIS A 115 17.49 -24.33 14.45
N ASP A 116 18.43 -24.17 13.52
CA ASP A 116 19.80 -23.70 13.82
C ASP A 116 20.07 -22.39 13.08
N VAL A 117 20.07 -21.28 13.82
CA VAL A 117 20.30 -19.92 13.31
C VAL A 117 21.55 -19.82 12.44
N THR A 118 22.64 -20.52 12.78
CA THR A 118 23.88 -20.47 11.99
C THR A 118 23.70 -21.05 10.58
N LYS A 119 22.77 -22.00 10.41
CA LYS A 119 22.47 -22.66 9.14
C LYS A 119 21.47 -21.91 8.26
N PHE A 120 20.82 -20.84 8.73
CA PHE A 120 19.82 -20.09 7.94
C PHE A 120 19.86 -18.57 8.05
N GLN A 121 20.52 -17.97 9.05
CA GLN A 121 20.52 -16.52 9.24
C GLN A 121 21.02 -15.77 7.98
N ASP A 122 22.02 -16.34 7.31
CA ASP A 122 22.67 -15.76 6.14
C ASP A 122 22.07 -16.20 4.80
N LYS A 123 21.12 -17.14 4.79
CA LYS A 123 20.46 -17.58 3.56
C LYS A 123 19.49 -16.50 3.07
N GLN A 124 19.60 -16.15 1.80
CA GLN A 124 18.57 -15.40 1.10
C GLN A 124 17.43 -16.35 0.72
N LEU A 125 16.23 -16.08 1.21
CA LEU A 125 15.02 -16.84 0.93
C LEU A 125 14.16 -16.09 -0.09
N GLU A 126 13.40 -16.82 -0.91
CA GLU A 126 12.30 -16.27 -1.69
C GLU A 126 11.00 -16.44 -0.90
N PHE A 127 10.44 -15.33 -0.43
CA PHE A 127 9.24 -15.27 0.39
C PHE A 127 8.00 -14.92 -0.46
N THR A 128 6.88 -15.62 -0.19
CA THR A 128 5.63 -15.63 -0.99
C THR A 128 5.80 -16.08 -2.44
N GLU A 129 4.68 -16.31 -3.13
CA GLU A 129 4.62 -16.54 -4.58
C GLU A 129 5.28 -15.41 -5.40
N ARG A 130 5.33 -14.19 -4.84
CA ARG A 130 5.95 -13.01 -5.47
C ARG A 130 7.48 -12.98 -5.35
N LYS A 131 8.11 -14.03 -4.80
CA LYS A 131 9.57 -14.25 -4.72
C LYS A 131 10.34 -13.08 -4.09
N VAL A 132 9.80 -12.53 -3.01
CA VAL A 132 10.40 -11.42 -2.25
C VAL A 132 11.70 -11.90 -1.61
N LYS A 133 12.81 -11.20 -1.86
CA LYS A 133 14.12 -11.58 -1.29
C LYS A 133 14.16 -11.21 0.20
N PHE A 134 14.33 -12.21 1.06
CA PHE A 134 14.39 -12.03 2.51
C PHE A 134 15.70 -12.61 3.08
N LYS A 135 16.25 -11.97 4.12
CA LYS A 135 17.43 -12.45 4.86
C LYS A 135 17.22 -12.23 6.36
N HIS A 136 17.44 -13.26 7.18
CA HIS A 136 17.21 -13.20 8.62
C HIS A 136 18.24 -12.32 9.37
N ALA A 137 19.52 -12.43 9.03
CA ALA A 137 20.62 -11.77 9.75
C ALA A 137 20.51 -10.24 9.84
N VAL A 138 19.88 -9.56 8.87
CA VAL A 138 19.69 -8.10 8.94
C VAL A 138 18.63 -7.72 9.98
N HIS A 139 17.61 -8.57 10.17
CA HIS A 139 16.52 -8.36 11.13
C HIS A 139 16.96 -8.69 12.57
N PHE A 140 17.73 -9.78 12.76
CA PHE A 140 18.29 -10.15 14.07
C PHE A 140 19.34 -9.15 14.61
N SER A 141 19.82 -8.22 13.80
CA SER A 141 20.90 -7.28 14.17
C SER A 141 20.52 -6.21 15.21
N GLY A 142 19.26 -6.15 15.64
CA GLY A 142 18.71 -5.10 16.52
C GLY A 142 18.54 -3.73 15.84
N LYS A 143 19.20 -3.50 14.70
CA LYS A 143 19.12 -2.25 13.92
C LYS A 143 17.84 -2.11 13.09
N ALA A 144 16.98 -3.12 13.09
CA ALA A 144 15.71 -3.12 12.35
C ALA A 144 14.62 -2.26 13.01
N LEU A 145 14.67 -2.08 14.33
CA LEU A 145 13.69 -1.32 15.13
C LEU A 145 14.40 -0.53 16.25
N ASP A 146 15.30 0.39 15.88
CA ASP A 146 15.95 1.35 16.81
C ASP A 146 16.58 0.72 18.07
N GLY A 147 17.15 -0.48 17.95
CA GLY A 147 17.80 -1.23 19.04
C GLY A 147 16.92 -2.28 19.73
N GLN A 148 15.63 -2.37 19.38
CA GLN A 148 14.74 -3.42 19.88
C GLN A 148 15.13 -4.79 19.30
N LYS A 149 14.84 -5.86 20.06
CA LYS A 149 15.05 -7.24 19.62
C LYS A 149 13.76 -7.84 19.09
N LEU A 150 13.82 -8.41 17.89
CA LEU A 150 12.78 -9.27 17.33
C LEU A 150 12.98 -10.70 17.82
N SER A 151 11.93 -11.36 18.28
CA SER A 151 11.88 -12.81 18.53
C SER A 151 11.48 -13.56 17.26
N CYS A 152 11.66 -14.88 17.24
CA CYS A 152 11.09 -15.75 16.22
C CYS A 152 9.56 -15.57 16.13
N ASP A 153 8.89 -15.52 17.29
CA ASP A 153 7.44 -15.33 17.39
C ASP A 153 6.98 -13.86 17.27
N THR A 154 7.85 -12.93 16.89
CA THR A 154 7.41 -11.60 16.40
C THR A 154 6.99 -11.68 14.93
N CYS A 155 7.71 -12.46 14.11
CA CYS A 155 7.44 -12.59 12.68
C CYS A 155 6.66 -13.87 12.33
N HIS A 156 6.88 -14.96 13.09
CA HIS A 156 6.16 -16.22 12.91
C HIS A 156 5.00 -16.28 13.91
N VAL A 157 3.80 -15.94 13.44
CA VAL A 157 2.62 -15.64 14.26
C VAL A 157 1.37 -16.29 13.67
N LYS A 158 0.30 -16.38 14.46
CA LYS A 158 -1.04 -16.77 13.97
C LYS A 158 -1.87 -15.50 13.76
N VAL A 159 -2.17 -15.17 12.51
CA VAL A 159 -3.12 -14.07 12.18
C VAL A 159 -4.40 -14.53 11.50
N THR A 160 -4.42 -15.75 10.93
CA THR A 160 -5.63 -16.37 10.36
C THR A 160 -6.19 -17.47 11.28
N ALA A 161 -7.44 -17.86 11.06
CA ALA A 161 -8.01 -19.06 11.68
C ALA A 161 -7.55 -20.37 11.00
N GLU A 162 -7.15 -20.29 9.73
CA GLU A 162 -6.87 -21.48 8.93
C GLU A 162 -5.53 -22.16 9.23
N LYS A 163 -4.56 -21.39 9.74
CA LYS A 163 -3.18 -21.81 10.01
C LYS A 163 -2.87 -21.61 11.49
N HIS A 164 -2.01 -22.46 12.05
CA HIS A 164 -1.52 -22.27 13.42
C HIS A 164 -0.25 -21.42 13.50
N PHE A 165 0.51 -21.33 12.41
CA PHE A 165 1.80 -20.64 12.34
C PHE A 165 2.02 -20.12 10.91
N GLU A 166 2.31 -18.84 10.73
CA GLU A 166 2.65 -18.26 9.42
C GLU A 166 3.54 -17.02 9.56
N VAL A 167 4.07 -16.51 8.45
CA VAL A 167 4.65 -15.16 8.40
C VAL A 167 3.73 -14.30 7.53
N PRO A 168 2.97 -13.35 8.11
CA PRO A 168 2.04 -12.54 7.34
C PRO A 168 2.79 -11.45 6.56
N ALA A 169 2.50 -11.30 5.26
CA ALA A 169 3.17 -10.32 4.40
C ALA A 169 3.05 -8.88 4.92
N GLY A 170 1.93 -8.55 5.59
CA GLY A 170 1.68 -7.27 6.25
C GLY A 170 2.78 -6.82 7.20
N ILE A 171 3.45 -7.74 7.92
CA ILE A 171 4.43 -7.35 8.96
C ILE A 171 5.66 -6.67 8.35
N CYS A 172 6.06 -7.10 7.15
CA CYS A 172 7.12 -6.47 6.38
C CYS A 172 6.77 -5.01 6.05
N PHE A 173 5.50 -4.74 5.74
CA PHE A 173 5.04 -3.43 5.26
C PHE A 173 5.08 -2.36 6.36
N LEU A 174 4.86 -2.73 7.63
CA LEU A 174 4.98 -1.82 8.79
C LEU A 174 6.36 -1.14 8.91
N CYS A 175 7.42 -1.77 8.37
CA CYS A 175 8.76 -1.20 8.29
C CYS A 175 9.12 -0.76 6.86
N HIS A 176 8.88 -1.60 5.86
CA HIS A 176 9.35 -1.43 4.48
C HIS A 176 8.38 -0.71 3.53
N LEU A 177 7.18 -0.32 3.98
CA LEU A 177 6.25 0.52 3.21
C LEU A 177 5.67 1.68 4.05
N LYS A 178 6.24 1.94 5.24
CA LYS A 178 5.83 3.04 6.10
C LYS A 178 6.09 4.39 5.43
N SER A 179 5.00 5.03 4.99
CA SER A 179 5.02 6.39 4.44
C SER A 179 5.68 7.33 5.46
N GLY A 180 6.73 8.02 5.03
CA GLY A 180 7.85 8.34 5.92
C GLY A 180 7.53 9.28 7.08
N THR A 181 7.82 8.81 8.29
CA THR A 181 8.68 9.60 9.18
C THR A 181 10.02 9.78 8.46
N ALA A 182 10.23 10.92 7.81
CA ALA A 182 11.52 11.23 7.21
C ALA A 182 12.59 11.30 8.31
N THR A 183 13.79 10.79 8.03
CA THR A 183 14.97 11.15 8.82
C THR A 183 15.19 12.66 8.71
N SER A 184 15.66 13.27 9.80
CA SER A 184 15.70 14.72 10.00
C SER A 184 16.74 15.44 9.13
N ALA A 185 16.41 15.61 7.84
CA ALA A 185 16.90 16.74 7.07
C ALA A 185 16.26 18.03 7.61
N ALA A 186 17.07 19.08 7.82
CA ALA A 186 16.63 20.27 8.55
C ALA A 186 15.48 21.01 7.86
N THR A 187 14.42 21.30 8.62
CA THR A 187 13.32 22.17 8.17
C THR A 187 13.82 23.60 8.03
N THR A 188 13.94 24.10 6.80
CA THR A 188 14.14 25.54 6.55
C THR A 188 12.87 26.29 6.95
N PRO A 189 12.89 27.21 7.94
CA PRO A 189 11.71 27.95 8.34
C PRO A 189 11.47 29.14 7.39
N GLY A 190 10.34 29.17 6.70
CA GLY A 190 9.94 30.33 5.88
C GLY A 190 9.05 30.04 4.67
N ALA A 191 7.82 29.54 4.89
CA ALA A 191 6.81 29.41 3.81
C ALA A 191 5.34 29.47 4.28
N THR A 192 5.05 29.95 5.49
CA THR A 192 3.66 30.20 5.93
C THR A 192 3.16 31.52 5.34
N GLY A 193 2.37 31.43 4.28
CA GLY A 193 1.65 32.59 3.73
C GLY A 193 0.50 33.00 4.65
N ASP A 194 0.73 33.99 5.51
CA ASP A 194 -0.26 34.46 6.47
C ASP A 194 -1.50 35.06 5.77
N LEU A 195 -2.63 34.39 5.94
CA LEU A 195 -3.96 34.97 5.79
C LEU A 195 -4.59 35.01 7.19
N LEU A 196 -4.77 36.23 7.69
CA LEU A 196 -5.24 36.52 9.04
C LEU A 196 -6.53 35.76 9.38
N LEU A 197 -6.46 34.86 10.36
CA LEU A 197 -7.63 34.28 11.03
C LEU A 197 -8.01 35.15 12.23
N PRO A 198 -9.31 35.28 12.56
CA PRO A 198 -9.75 35.94 13.79
C PRO A 198 -9.17 35.26 15.03
N ALA A 199 -8.83 36.06 16.04
CA ALA A 199 -8.32 35.55 17.32
C ALA A 199 -9.32 34.55 17.95
N GLY A 200 -8.80 33.40 18.38
CA GLY A 200 -9.60 32.29 18.94
C GLY A 200 -9.70 31.05 18.04
N TYR A 201 -9.39 31.15 16.74
CA TYR A 201 -9.47 30.01 15.81
C TYR A 201 -8.09 29.41 15.48
N THR A 202 -7.70 28.35 16.21
CA THR A 202 -6.61 27.47 15.77
C THR A 202 -7.06 26.64 14.57
N ARG A 203 -6.50 26.90 13.38
CA ARG A 203 -6.68 26.02 12.22
C ARG A 203 -6.06 24.66 12.54
N ALA A 204 -6.81 23.57 12.31
CA ALA A 204 -6.23 22.24 12.25
C ALA A 204 -5.23 22.19 11.08
N ALA A 205 -3.94 22.35 11.39
CA ALA A 205 -2.86 22.20 10.44
C ALA A 205 -2.71 20.72 10.10
N PHE A 206 -3.37 20.30 9.02
CA PHE A 206 -2.95 19.09 8.30
C PHE A 206 -1.53 19.35 7.80
N THR A 207 -0.54 18.91 8.59
CA THR A 207 0.87 18.91 8.18
C THR A 207 0.95 18.24 6.83
N GLU A 208 1.48 18.94 5.82
CA GLU A 208 1.46 18.45 4.43
C GLU A 208 1.97 17.00 4.40
N ALA A 209 1.10 16.08 3.97
CA ALA A 209 1.39 14.65 4.08
C ALA A 209 2.73 14.36 3.40
N PRO A 210 3.73 13.83 4.12
CA PRO A 210 5.12 13.85 3.69
C PRO A 210 5.24 13.17 2.32
N THR A 211 6.04 13.77 1.43
CA THR A 211 6.22 13.29 0.06
C THR A 211 6.58 11.81 0.08
N ILE A 212 5.64 10.96 -0.36
CA ILE A 212 5.71 9.51 -0.13
C ILE A 212 6.84 8.92 -0.96
N ASN A 213 8.03 8.89 -0.37
CA ASN A 213 9.25 8.50 -1.04
C ASN A 213 9.55 7.01 -0.79
N PHE A 214 8.86 6.15 -1.53
CA PHE A 214 9.12 4.71 -1.60
C PHE A 214 10.48 4.34 -2.24
N THR A 215 11.40 5.31 -2.44
CA THR A 215 12.81 5.04 -2.79
C THR A 215 13.80 5.51 -1.72
N ALA A 216 13.33 6.06 -0.60
CA ALA A 216 14.15 6.45 0.55
C ALA A 216 14.36 5.29 1.56
N GLY A 217 15.57 5.21 2.11
CA GLY A 217 15.89 4.35 3.26
C GLY A 217 15.52 2.87 3.09
N VAL A 218 14.84 2.32 4.10
CA VAL A 218 14.36 0.93 4.15
C VAL A 218 13.10 0.66 3.34
N SER A 219 12.45 1.71 2.79
CA SER A 219 11.16 1.58 2.10
C SER A 219 11.27 1.35 0.58
N LYS A 220 12.48 1.06 0.10
CA LYS A 220 12.80 0.87 -1.33
C LYS A 220 12.13 -0.37 -1.91
N CYS A 221 11.30 -0.19 -2.94
CA CYS A 221 10.69 -1.28 -3.70
C CYS A 221 11.70 -2.33 -4.19
N ALA A 222 12.93 -1.89 -4.53
CA ALA A 222 14.05 -2.72 -4.98
C ALA A 222 14.56 -3.76 -3.96
N LEU A 223 14.24 -3.60 -2.67
CA LEU A 223 14.59 -4.57 -1.63
C LEU A 223 13.76 -5.85 -1.78
N CYS A 224 12.50 -5.70 -2.16
CA CYS A 224 11.55 -6.81 -2.31
C CYS A 224 11.40 -7.29 -3.77
N HIS A 225 11.53 -6.39 -4.75
CA HIS A 225 11.25 -6.66 -6.16
C HIS A 225 12.49 -6.47 -7.05
N THR A 226 12.62 -7.31 -8.08
CA THR A 226 13.67 -7.15 -9.10
C THR A 226 13.21 -6.15 -10.17
N ILE A 227 14.00 -5.10 -10.40
CA ILE A 227 13.64 -3.99 -11.30
C ILE A 227 13.77 -4.41 -12.79
N PRO A 228 12.72 -4.30 -13.62
CA PRO A 228 12.75 -4.81 -15.00
C PRO A 228 13.66 -4.01 -15.95
N ALA A 229 14.55 -4.73 -16.64
CA ALA A 229 15.43 -4.20 -17.69
C ALA A 229 14.73 -3.92 -19.03
N LYS A 230 13.45 -4.29 -19.20
CA LYS A 230 12.72 -4.10 -20.46
C LYS A 230 12.45 -2.62 -20.73
N SER A 231 12.66 -2.18 -21.97
CA SER A 231 12.30 -0.83 -22.43
C SER A 231 10.80 -0.56 -22.31
N LEU A 232 10.47 0.65 -21.87
CA LEU A 232 9.13 1.21 -21.81
C LEU A 232 8.73 1.87 -23.14
N GLN A 233 9.70 2.29 -23.96
CA GLN A 233 9.45 2.94 -25.25
C GLN A 233 9.06 1.92 -26.32
N SER A 234 7.76 1.80 -26.61
CA SER A 234 7.23 0.92 -27.67
C SER A 234 7.59 1.35 -29.10
N GLN A 235 8.21 2.52 -29.26
CA GLN A 235 8.50 3.17 -30.54
C GLN A 235 9.99 3.41 -30.78
N ALA A 236 10.85 3.03 -29.82
CA ALA A 236 12.30 3.02 -30.03
C ALA A 236 12.67 1.67 -30.67
N SER A 237 13.41 1.70 -31.79
CA SER A 237 14.11 0.49 -32.23
C SER A 237 15.14 0.10 -31.18
N LYS A 238 15.41 -1.20 -31.02
CA LYS A 238 16.50 -1.67 -30.14
C LYS A 238 17.89 -1.28 -30.67
N ASP A 239 17.95 -1.01 -31.98
CA ASP A 239 19.18 -0.97 -32.75
C ASP A 239 19.51 0.44 -33.27
N ASP A 240 18.83 1.48 -32.78
CA ASP A 240 19.21 2.88 -33.02
C ASP A 240 20.20 3.37 -31.96
N PRO A 241 21.50 3.55 -32.28
CA PRO A 241 22.51 3.98 -31.31
C PRO A 241 22.33 5.42 -30.82
N LYS A 242 21.38 6.20 -31.38
CA LYS A 242 21.05 7.56 -30.94
C LYS A 242 19.98 7.62 -29.85
N VAL A 243 19.26 6.51 -29.58
CA VAL A 243 18.16 6.48 -28.62
C VAL A 243 18.55 5.65 -27.40
N THR A 244 18.84 6.32 -26.28
CA THR A 244 19.01 5.62 -24.99
C THR A 244 17.66 5.05 -24.53
N PRO A 245 17.51 3.72 -24.37
CA PRO A 245 16.22 3.13 -24.03
C PRO A 245 15.79 3.44 -22.60
N ILE A 246 14.61 4.02 -22.43
CA ILE A 246 14.01 4.26 -21.11
C ILE A 246 13.53 2.91 -20.54
N THR A 247 14.19 2.43 -19.50
CA THR A 247 13.88 1.21 -18.74
C THR A 247 13.58 1.57 -17.28
N HIS A 248 13.04 0.64 -16.48
CA HIS A 248 12.89 0.91 -15.05
C HIS A 248 14.25 1.13 -14.34
N GLN A 249 15.33 0.56 -14.87
CA GLN A 249 16.69 0.71 -14.34
C GLN A 249 17.27 2.11 -14.63
N THR A 250 17.00 2.69 -15.81
CA THR A 250 17.38 4.09 -16.09
C THR A 250 16.53 5.08 -15.29
N ILE A 251 15.25 4.78 -15.10
CA ILE A 251 14.30 5.57 -14.28
C ILE A 251 14.73 5.56 -12.80
N GLU A 252 15.12 4.41 -12.23
CA GLU A 252 15.70 4.34 -10.88
C GLU A 252 17.02 5.13 -10.79
N LYS A 253 17.93 4.94 -11.76
CA LYS A 253 19.23 5.64 -11.78
C LYS A 253 19.09 7.16 -11.91
N ALA A 254 18.02 7.64 -12.56
CA ALA A 254 17.67 9.06 -12.66
C ALA A 254 16.98 9.61 -11.38
N GLY A 255 16.72 8.77 -10.37
CA GLY A 255 16.08 9.18 -9.12
C GLY A 255 14.58 9.44 -9.22
N VAL A 256 13.93 9.03 -10.32
CA VAL A 256 12.51 9.27 -10.56
C VAL A 256 11.67 8.44 -9.58
N ALA A 257 10.83 9.11 -8.79
CA ALA A 257 10.02 8.46 -7.78
C ALA A 257 9.01 7.48 -8.42
N CYS A 258 9.04 6.21 -8.01
CA CYS A 258 8.20 5.14 -8.57
C CYS A 258 6.70 5.48 -8.57
N ALA A 259 6.25 6.25 -7.56
CA ALA A 259 4.88 6.76 -7.43
C ALA A 259 4.39 7.63 -8.61
N GLY A 260 5.30 8.14 -9.46
CA GLY A 260 4.95 8.83 -10.72
C GLY A 260 4.31 7.93 -11.79
N CYS A 261 4.40 6.61 -11.63
CA CYS A 261 3.61 5.63 -12.37
C CYS A 261 2.82 4.70 -11.43
N HIS A 262 3.48 4.22 -10.37
CA HIS A 262 2.98 3.25 -9.39
C HIS A 262 2.34 3.94 -8.17
N PHE A 263 1.36 4.81 -8.39
CA PHE A 263 0.64 5.47 -7.28
C PHE A 263 -0.32 4.51 -6.56
N ALA A 264 -0.53 4.75 -5.25
CA ALA A 264 -1.47 4.02 -4.38
C ALA A 264 -1.36 2.48 -4.36
N ILE A 265 -0.24 1.91 -4.80
CA ILE A 265 0.10 0.49 -4.68
C ILE A 265 0.35 0.11 -3.21
N ALA A 266 0.93 1.01 -2.42
CA ALA A 266 0.92 0.93 -0.96
C ALA A 266 0.05 2.05 -0.38
N ALA A 267 -0.82 1.73 0.57
CA ALA A 267 -1.72 2.67 1.23
C ALA A 267 -1.83 2.38 2.73
N GLY A 268 -1.73 3.44 3.53
CA GLY A 268 -1.58 3.38 4.98
C GLY A 268 -0.20 3.86 5.46
N ASN A 269 -0.09 4.05 6.77
CA ASN A 269 1.07 4.63 7.46
C ASN A 269 1.50 3.83 8.71
N GLY A 270 0.81 2.72 9.02
CA GLY A 270 1.05 1.94 10.25
C GLY A 270 0.66 2.69 11.52
N GLN A 271 -0.34 3.58 11.47
CA GLN A 271 -0.78 4.33 12.66
C GLN A 271 -1.35 3.41 13.75
N VAL A 272 -1.06 3.77 15.01
CA VAL A 272 -1.57 3.07 16.19
C VAL A 272 -2.98 3.54 16.51
N ASP A 273 -3.91 2.61 16.71
CA ASP A 273 -5.28 2.93 17.11
C ASP A 273 -5.39 3.08 18.65
N LYS A 274 -5.41 4.32 19.12
CA LYS A 274 -5.50 4.66 20.55
C LYS A 274 -6.92 4.52 21.12
N GLY A 275 -7.86 4.00 20.34
CA GLY A 275 -9.28 3.91 20.67
C GLY A 275 -10.07 5.12 20.16
N ASN A 276 -11.27 4.85 19.65
CA ASN A 276 -12.27 5.85 19.28
C ASN A 276 -13.68 5.23 19.44
N VAL A 277 -14.74 5.90 19.00
CA VAL A 277 -16.13 5.42 19.15
C VAL A 277 -16.35 4.02 18.53
N ASN A 278 -15.55 3.67 17.52
CA ASN A 278 -15.66 2.43 16.75
C ASN A 278 -14.47 1.46 16.97
N SER A 279 -13.52 1.74 17.86
CA SER A 279 -12.37 0.87 18.13
C SER A 279 -12.04 0.78 19.63
N SER A 280 -11.85 -0.45 20.11
CA SER A 280 -11.38 -0.70 21.48
C SER A 280 -9.91 -0.30 21.66
N GLY A 281 -9.05 -0.59 20.67
CA GLY A 281 -7.63 -0.19 20.68
C GLY A 281 -6.92 -0.62 21.98
N CYS A 282 -6.23 0.31 22.63
CA CYS A 282 -5.59 0.06 23.94
C CYS A 282 -6.56 -0.49 25.01
N LEU A 283 -7.85 -0.17 24.93
CA LEU A 283 -8.88 -0.62 25.88
C LEU A 283 -9.37 -2.06 25.65
N ALA A 284 -8.84 -2.76 24.64
CA ALA A 284 -9.03 -4.21 24.51
C ALA A 284 -8.32 -4.99 25.64
N CYS A 285 -7.23 -4.44 26.18
CA CYS A 285 -6.40 -5.08 27.21
C CYS A 285 -6.26 -4.24 28.49
N HIS A 286 -6.29 -2.91 28.40
CA HIS A 286 -6.13 -2.00 29.55
C HIS A 286 -7.49 -1.44 30.00
N ASN A 287 -7.72 -1.37 31.31
CA ASN A 287 -8.87 -0.63 31.83
C ASN A 287 -8.69 0.90 31.58
N ARG A 288 -9.78 1.66 31.53
CA ARG A 288 -9.76 3.12 31.27
C ARG A 288 -8.98 3.85 32.36
N SER A 289 -7.73 4.19 32.04
CA SER A 289 -6.82 4.95 32.89
C SER A 289 -6.12 6.01 32.07
N GLU A 290 -6.46 7.27 32.29
CA GLU A 290 -5.90 8.41 31.55
C GLU A 290 -4.38 8.52 31.75
N THR A 291 -3.87 8.14 32.92
CA THR A 291 -2.43 8.15 33.23
C THR A 291 -1.63 7.06 32.50
N LEU A 292 -2.28 5.94 32.11
CA LEU A 292 -1.69 4.95 31.21
C LEU A 292 -1.78 5.42 29.75
N LEU A 293 -2.96 5.90 29.31
CA LEU A 293 -3.18 6.35 27.93
C LEU A 293 -2.34 7.59 27.56
N ALA A 294 -2.05 8.47 28.52
CA ALA A 294 -1.12 9.59 28.34
C ALA A 294 0.28 9.13 27.87
N LYS A 295 0.70 7.91 28.24
CA LYS A 295 1.98 7.32 27.82
C LYS A 295 1.93 6.56 26.50
N ALA A 296 0.76 6.41 25.86
CA ALA A 296 0.62 5.72 24.57
C ALA A 296 1.28 6.47 23.37
N GLY A 297 2.02 7.55 23.62
CA GLY A 297 2.95 8.17 22.65
C GLY A 297 4.41 7.73 22.80
N ASP A 298 4.78 7.09 23.91
CA ASP A 298 6.16 6.64 24.16
C ASP A 298 6.47 5.36 23.37
N LEU A 299 7.09 5.55 22.21
CA LEU A 299 7.47 4.48 21.30
C LEU A 299 8.29 3.37 21.98
N LYS A 300 9.20 3.74 22.89
CA LYS A 300 10.09 2.78 23.55
C LYS A 300 9.35 2.00 24.62
N LEU A 301 8.61 2.67 25.50
CA LEU A 301 7.81 2.02 26.52
C LEU A 301 6.76 1.07 25.93
N MET A 302 6.09 1.47 24.84
CA MET A 302 5.10 0.60 24.19
C MET A 302 5.74 -0.70 23.68
N HIS A 303 6.87 -0.62 22.97
CA HIS A 303 7.56 -1.82 22.47
C HIS A 303 8.21 -2.65 23.58
N ASP A 304 8.91 -2.03 24.54
CA ASP A 304 9.53 -2.74 25.67
C ASP A 304 8.49 -3.52 26.49
N ALA A 305 7.35 -2.89 26.82
CA ALA A 305 6.35 -3.45 27.74
C ALA A 305 5.34 -4.41 27.07
N HIS A 306 5.20 -4.38 25.74
CA HIS A 306 4.24 -5.20 25.01
C HIS A 306 4.89 -6.15 24.01
N VAL A 307 5.79 -5.68 23.13
CA VAL A 307 6.40 -6.51 22.07
C VAL A 307 7.59 -7.32 22.60
N ALA A 308 8.59 -6.65 23.19
CA ALA A 308 9.76 -7.33 23.76
C ALA A 308 9.43 -8.19 25.00
N ALA A 309 8.29 -7.90 25.65
CA ALA A 309 7.71 -8.73 26.71
C ALA A 309 6.80 -9.87 26.19
N GLN A 310 6.63 -10.00 24.87
CA GLN A 310 5.81 -11.00 24.17
C GLN A 310 4.34 -11.03 24.64
N ARG A 311 3.72 -9.85 24.84
CA ARG A 311 2.35 -9.66 25.33
C ARG A 311 1.34 -9.17 24.29
N ALA A 312 1.82 -8.58 23.20
CA ALA A 312 0.99 -8.11 22.09
C ALA A 312 1.77 -8.17 20.77
N ASP A 313 1.06 -8.43 19.68
CA ASP A 313 1.57 -8.40 18.31
C ASP A 313 1.58 -6.99 17.72
N CYS A 314 2.33 -6.82 16.63
CA CYS A 314 2.38 -5.54 15.90
C CYS A 314 0.98 -5.05 15.50
N PHE A 315 0.07 -5.96 15.10
CA PHE A 315 -1.27 -5.64 14.61
C PHE A 315 -2.32 -5.40 15.71
N ASP A 316 -2.04 -5.75 16.96
CA ASP A 316 -2.89 -5.38 18.11
C ASP A 316 -2.91 -3.85 18.33
N CYS A 317 -1.86 -3.17 17.85
CA CYS A 317 -1.70 -1.72 17.95
C CYS A 317 -1.71 -1.03 16.57
N HIS A 318 -0.91 -1.50 15.62
CA HIS A 318 -0.71 -0.85 14.32
C HIS A 318 -1.72 -1.35 13.28
N ARG A 319 -2.40 -0.42 12.60
CA ARG A 319 -3.21 -0.75 11.42
C ARG A 319 -2.31 -1.24 10.27
N GLU A 320 -2.76 -2.24 9.51
CA GLU A 320 -2.02 -2.76 8.36
C GLU A 320 -1.77 -1.68 7.29
N ILE A 321 -0.56 -1.69 6.71
CA ILE A 321 -0.26 -0.95 5.49
C ILE A 321 -0.57 -1.88 4.32
N THR A 322 -1.69 -1.63 3.66
CA THR A 322 -2.10 -2.43 2.50
C THR A 322 -1.10 -2.27 1.35
N HIS A 323 -0.68 -3.40 0.77
CA HIS A 323 0.12 -3.44 -0.46
C HIS A 323 -0.69 -4.22 -1.51
N ARG A 324 -1.27 -3.51 -2.46
CA ARG A 324 -2.29 -4.00 -3.39
C ARG A 324 -1.82 -3.93 -4.83
N ASP A 325 -2.39 -4.81 -5.66
CA ASP A 325 -2.18 -4.73 -7.11
C ASP A 325 -2.79 -3.46 -7.69
N ARG A 326 -2.23 -3.04 -8.83
CA ARG A 326 -2.42 -1.69 -9.38
C ARG A 326 -3.87 -1.46 -9.86
N THR A 327 -4.54 -0.49 -9.24
CA THR A 327 -5.78 0.15 -9.72
C THR A 327 -5.48 1.18 -10.83
N ASP A 328 -6.50 1.88 -11.36
CA ASP A 328 -6.26 2.90 -12.38
C ASP A 328 -5.39 4.05 -11.84
N HIS A 329 -4.21 4.18 -12.45
CA HIS A 329 -3.17 5.17 -12.18
C HIS A 329 -3.62 6.64 -12.26
N LEU A 330 -4.69 6.96 -12.99
CA LEU A 330 -5.22 8.34 -13.03
C LEU A 330 -6.27 8.60 -11.94
N ASP A 331 -6.95 7.56 -11.46
CA ASP A 331 -8.14 7.68 -10.60
C ASP A 331 -7.85 7.43 -9.13
N ALA A 332 -6.86 6.61 -8.82
CA ALA A 332 -6.32 6.44 -7.48
C ALA A 332 -5.76 7.74 -6.86
N LEU A 333 -5.62 8.82 -7.65
CA LEU A 333 -5.25 10.18 -7.22
C LEU A 333 -6.46 11.06 -6.85
N ARG A 334 -7.69 10.55 -6.98
CA ARG A 334 -8.91 11.36 -7.10
C ARG A 334 -10.10 10.90 -6.26
N GLU A 335 -10.11 9.66 -5.81
CA GLU A 335 -11.21 9.07 -5.01
C GLU A 335 -11.53 9.95 -3.78
N GLU A 336 -10.50 10.44 -3.08
CA GLU A 336 -10.63 11.36 -1.94
C GLU A 336 -11.20 12.75 -2.31
N CYS A 337 -10.90 13.24 -3.53
CA CYS A 337 -11.29 14.57 -4.00
C CYS A 337 -12.70 14.60 -4.65
N GLY A 338 -13.14 13.49 -5.23
CA GLY A 338 -14.36 13.40 -6.03
C GLY A 338 -15.65 13.72 -5.24
N LEU A 339 -15.62 13.53 -3.92
CA LEU A 339 -16.73 13.83 -3.00
C LEU A 339 -17.07 15.32 -2.94
N CYS A 340 -16.08 16.21 -3.07
CA CYS A 340 -16.26 17.67 -3.01
C CYS A 340 -15.98 18.39 -4.34
N HIS A 341 -15.25 17.75 -5.26
CA HIS A 341 -14.84 18.33 -6.54
C HIS A 341 -15.17 17.37 -7.69
N GLN A 342 -16.47 17.15 -7.90
CA GLN A 342 -17.00 16.39 -9.04
C GLN A 342 -16.47 16.94 -10.37
N GLY A 343 -16.12 16.06 -11.31
CA GLY A 343 -15.60 16.42 -12.62
C GLY A 343 -14.22 17.11 -12.66
N ALA A 344 -13.62 17.51 -11.53
CA ALA A 344 -12.36 18.26 -11.52
C ALA A 344 -11.23 17.48 -12.19
N HIS A 345 -10.58 18.08 -13.19
CA HIS A 345 -9.61 17.44 -14.09
C HIS A 345 -10.16 16.29 -14.97
N ALA A 346 -11.44 16.28 -15.36
CA ALA A 346 -11.98 15.26 -16.28
C ALA A 346 -11.36 15.38 -17.69
N ALA A 347 -11.35 16.58 -18.27
CA ALA A 347 -10.79 16.85 -19.60
C ALA A 347 -9.30 16.45 -19.71
N GLN A 348 -8.52 16.69 -18.65
CA GLN A 348 -7.12 16.25 -18.53
C GLN A 348 -6.97 14.73 -18.69
N LYS A 349 -7.86 13.93 -18.08
CA LYS A 349 -7.86 12.47 -18.29
C LYS A 349 -8.20 12.13 -19.73
N VAL A 350 -9.26 12.73 -20.29
CA VAL A 350 -9.75 12.42 -21.64
C VAL A 350 -8.65 12.66 -22.68
N LEU A 351 -7.96 13.80 -22.58
CA LEU A 351 -6.77 14.08 -23.41
C LEU A 351 -5.66 13.04 -23.19
N LEU A 352 -5.23 12.81 -21.95
CA LEU A 352 -4.09 11.94 -21.65
C LEU A 352 -4.34 10.47 -22.02
N ALA A 353 -5.53 9.94 -21.69
CA ALA A 353 -5.98 8.60 -22.09
C ALA A 353 -6.26 8.51 -23.60
N GLY A 354 -6.57 9.64 -24.25
CA GLY A 354 -6.88 9.74 -25.68
C GLY A 354 -8.12 8.96 -26.09
N VAL A 355 -9.09 8.84 -25.19
CA VAL A 355 -10.39 8.21 -25.43
C VAL A 355 -11.30 9.14 -26.24
N PRO A 356 -12.23 8.62 -27.07
CA PRO A 356 -13.13 9.45 -27.87
C PRO A 356 -13.89 10.48 -27.02
N VAL A 357 -13.89 11.74 -27.46
CA VAL A 357 -14.70 12.82 -26.86
C VAL A 357 -16.18 12.71 -27.20
N VAL A 358 -16.48 12.17 -28.39
CA VAL A 358 -17.82 11.80 -28.89
C VAL A 358 -17.67 10.57 -29.79
N ASP A 359 -18.76 9.86 -30.05
CA ASP A 359 -18.76 8.70 -30.96
C ASP A 359 -18.27 9.09 -32.37
N GLY A 360 -17.56 8.17 -33.01
CA GLY A 360 -16.91 8.37 -34.31
C GLY A 360 -15.50 8.99 -34.25
N VAL A 361 -15.20 9.84 -33.25
CA VAL A 361 -13.87 10.47 -33.15
C VAL A 361 -12.81 9.42 -32.80
N ARG A 362 -11.83 9.26 -33.69
CA ARG A 362 -10.77 8.24 -33.57
C ARG A 362 -9.91 8.47 -32.30
N ALA A 363 -9.87 7.46 -31.43
CA ALA A 363 -9.03 7.45 -30.24
C ALA A 363 -7.53 7.62 -30.56
N VAL A 364 -6.81 8.39 -29.74
CA VAL A 364 -5.34 8.61 -29.86
C VAL A 364 -4.65 8.58 -28.49
N PRO A 365 -4.52 7.41 -27.82
CA PRO A 365 -3.94 7.33 -26.48
C PRO A 365 -2.50 7.81 -26.40
N ASN A 366 -2.19 8.63 -25.40
CA ASN A 366 -0.84 9.16 -25.19
C ASN A 366 0.16 8.01 -24.87
N LEU A 367 1.39 8.15 -25.35
CA LEU A 367 2.50 7.24 -25.07
C LEU A 367 2.80 7.15 -23.56
N MET A 368 2.76 8.29 -22.85
CA MET A 368 2.94 8.37 -21.40
C MET A 368 1.85 7.58 -20.64
N PHE A 369 0.61 7.61 -21.13
CA PHE A 369 -0.50 6.83 -20.58
C PHE A 369 -0.29 5.31 -20.80
N LYS A 370 0.21 4.90 -21.98
CA LYS A 370 0.54 3.48 -22.25
C LYS A 370 1.67 2.94 -21.37
N VAL A 371 2.61 3.79 -20.93
CA VAL A 371 3.65 3.43 -19.93
C VAL A 371 3.25 3.77 -18.49
N ASN A 372 1.98 4.13 -18.28
CA ASN A 372 1.33 4.28 -16.98
C ASN A 372 1.82 5.49 -16.15
N THR A 373 2.39 6.51 -16.78
CA THR A 373 2.74 7.77 -16.10
C THR A 373 1.49 8.53 -15.70
N ASN A 374 1.35 8.81 -14.40
CA ASN A 374 0.22 9.54 -13.84
C ASN A 374 0.56 11.03 -13.64
N CYS A 375 -0.42 11.80 -13.16
CA CYS A 375 -0.28 13.26 -12.97
C CYS A 375 0.95 13.66 -12.15
N ARG A 376 1.33 12.87 -11.12
CA ARG A 376 2.51 13.14 -10.26
C ARG A 376 3.85 12.84 -10.94
N GLY A 377 3.86 12.11 -12.07
CA GLY A 377 5.05 11.95 -12.90
C GLY A 377 5.48 13.24 -13.60
N CYS A 378 4.51 14.13 -13.92
CA CYS A 378 4.78 15.41 -14.59
C CYS A 378 4.59 16.63 -13.67
N HIS A 379 3.61 16.63 -12.77
CA HIS A 379 3.31 17.74 -11.88
C HIS A 379 4.09 17.64 -10.56
N LEU A 380 5.40 17.80 -10.64
CA LEU A 380 6.33 17.75 -9.51
C LEU A 380 6.32 19.06 -8.70
N ASP A 381 6.36 20.20 -9.38
CA ASP A 381 6.43 21.52 -8.78
C ASP A 381 5.09 21.96 -8.16
N THR A 382 5.13 22.96 -7.28
CA THR A 382 3.95 23.56 -6.64
C THR A 382 3.86 25.04 -6.96
N SER A 383 2.66 25.57 -7.25
CA SER A 383 2.42 27.01 -7.43
C SER A 383 1.11 27.45 -6.79
N LEU A 384 1.03 28.73 -6.40
CA LEU A 384 -0.18 29.32 -5.82
C LEU A 384 -1.08 29.86 -6.95
N ARG A 385 -2.33 29.40 -7.02
CA ARG A 385 -3.35 29.90 -7.97
C ARG A 385 -4.66 30.18 -7.24
N LYS A 386 -5.19 31.41 -7.36
CA LYS A 386 -6.46 31.85 -6.73
C LYS A 386 -6.59 31.39 -5.26
N ARG A 387 -5.58 31.69 -4.44
CA ARG A 387 -5.44 31.30 -3.00
C ARG A 387 -5.37 29.79 -2.71
N HIS A 388 -5.21 28.94 -3.72
CA HIS A 388 -5.02 27.49 -3.57
C HIS A 388 -3.62 27.06 -4.03
N THR A 389 -2.99 26.20 -3.24
CA THR A 389 -1.70 25.57 -3.55
C THR A 389 -1.94 24.40 -4.50
N VAL A 390 -1.44 24.47 -5.73
CA VAL A 390 -1.69 23.45 -6.78
C VAL A 390 -0.40 22.89 -7.36
N LYS A 391 -0.42 21.59 -7.70
CA LYS A 391 0.71 20.92 -8.37
C LYS A 391 0.73 21.23 -9.86
N THR A 392 1.91 21.56 -10.39
CA THR A 392 2.11 22.05 -11.76
C THR A 392 3.31 21.36 -12.43
N GLY A 393 3.17 21.04 -13.73
CA GLY A 393 4.27 20.55 -14.55
C GLY A 393 5.10 21.66 -15.17
N THR A 394 6.41 21.54 -15.05
CA THR A 394 7.42 22.35 -15.76
C THR A 394 8.22 21.46 -16.71
N ALA A 395 8.98 22.07 -17.63
CA ALA A 395 9.81 21.35 -18.57
C ALA A 395 10.90 20.48 -17.90
N LYS A 396 11.30 20.83 -16.67
CA LYS A 396 12.23 20.05 -15.84
C LYS A 396 11.71 18.65 -15.52
N ALA A 397 10.40 18.45 -15.44
CA ALA A 397 9.81 17.13 -15.25
C ALA A 397 10.00 16.21 -16.47
N CYS A 398 10.07 16.78 -17.69
CA CYS A 398 10.33 16.02 -18.91
C CYS A 398 11.75 15.42 -18.90
N VAL A 399 12.76 16.24 -18.58
CA VAL A 399 14.17 15.83 -18.57
C VAL A 399 14.57 14.94 -17.37
N GLY A 400 13.66 14.70 -16.42
CA GLY A 400 13.83 13.66 -15.40
C GLY A 400 13.71 12.24 -15.98
N CYS A 401 13.00 12.06 -17.09
CA CYS A 401 12.80 10.78 -17.77
C CYS A 401 13.36 10.75 -19.20
N HIS A 402 13.50 11.91 -19.84
CA HIS A 402 13.93 12.09 -21.23
C HIS A 402 15.26 12.84 -21.33
N SER A 403 15.85 12.88 -22.53
CA SER A 403 17.08 13.64 -22.79
C SER A 403 16.87 15.17 -22.73
N PRO A 404 17.91 15.98 -22.46
CA PRO A 404 17.78 17.43 -22.21
C PRO A 404 17.07 18.23 -23.31
N GLU A 405 17.13 17.77 -24.57
CA GLU A 405 16.47 18.42 -25.71
C GLU A 405 14.95 18.48 -25.55
N HIS A 406 14.37 17.59 -24.74
CA HIS A 406 12.94 17.56 -24.44
C HIS A 406 12.46 18.73 -23.56
N GLU A 407 13.36 19.54 -22.96
CA GLU A 407 12.94 20.69 -22.15
C GLU A 407 12.17 21.73 -23.01
N LYS A 408 12.63 22.00 -24.23
CA LYS A 408 11.97 22.96 -25.15
C LYS A 408 10.60 22.46 -25.65
N MET A 409 10.43 21.15 -25.72
CA MET A 409 9.26 20.50 -26.32
C MET A 409 7.93 20.93 -25.67
N LEU A 410 7.92 21.18 -24.35
CA LEU A 410 6.72 21.64 -23.65
C LEU A 410 6.28 23.06 -24.09
N GLU A 411 7.24 23.94 -24.41
CA GLU A 411 6.95 25.30 -24.86
C GLU A 411 6.42 25.30 -26.31
N ASP A 412 7.05 24.52 -27.19
CA ASP A 412 6.62 24.36 -28.58
C ASP A 412 5.23 23.72 -28.68
N TRP A 413 4.91 22.78 -27.78
CA TRP A 413 3.57 22.20 -27.68
C TRP A 413 2.53 23.22 -27.25
N ARG A 414 2.82 24.08 -26.25
CA ARG A 414 1.94 25.19 -25.85
C ARG A 414 1.69 26.14 -27.01
N LYS A 415 2.75 26.65 -27.65
CA LYS A 415 2.65 27.55 -28.82
C LYS A 415 1.82 26.95 -29.95
N THR A 416 1.96 25.64 -30.22
CA THR A 416 1.14 24.99 -31.26
C THR A 416 -0.33 24.95 -30.86
N VAL A 417 -0.65 24.43 -29.66
CA VAL A 417 -2.03 24.28 -29.21
C VAL A 417 -2.72 25.64 -29.08
N GLU A 418 -2.04 26.65 -28.54
CA GLU A 418 -2.56 28.02 -28.43
C GLU A 418 -2.81 28.67 -29.79
N LYS A 419 -2.03 28.36 -30.83
CA LYS A 419 -2.29 28.83 -32.19
C LYS A 419 -3.55 28.19 -32.77
N GLU A 420 -3.64 26.86 -32.76
CA GLU A 420 -4.76 26.17 -33.40
C GLU A 420 -6.09 26.39 -32.63
N VAL A 421 -6.04 26.50 -31.30
CA VAL A 421 -7.21 26.92 -30.50
C VAL A 421 -7.67 28.34 -30.89
N LYS A 422 -6.76 29.32 -31.00
CA LYS A 422 -7.16 30.68 -31.43
C LYS A 422 -7.73 30.72 -32.86
N ALA A 423 -7.28 29.84 -33.74
CA ALA A 423 -7.81 29.74 -35.10
C ALA A 423 -9.27 29.23 -35.08
N ILE A 424 -9.55 28.13 -34.37
CA ILE A 424 -10.92 27.58 -34.29
C ILE A 424 -11.87 28.46 -33.46
N GLU A 425 -11.36 29.22 -32.49
CA GLU A 425 -12.14 30.21 -31.72
C GLU A 425 -12.64 31.40 -32.57
N ALA A 426 -11.88 31.80 -33.59
CA ALA A 426 -12.35 32.80 -34.55
C ALA A 426 -13.52 32.28 -35.40
N ILE A 427 -13.53 30.98 -35.72
CA ILE A 427 -14.62 30.33 -36.47
C ILE A 427 -15.85 30.14 -35.57
N GLU A 428 -15.68 29.75 -34.30
CA GLU A 428 -16.77 29.74 -33.30
C GLU A 428 -17.45 31.12 -33.23
N ALA A 429 -16.66 32.20 -33.14
CA ALA A 429 -17.19 33.57 -33.10
C ALA A 429 -17.96 33.95 -34.37
N ASN A 430 -17.50 33.52 -35.56
CA ASN A 430 -18.21 33.72 -36.81
C ASN A 430 -19.54 32.96 -36.86
N ALA A 431 -19.57 31.69 -36.43
CA ALA A 431 -20.79 30.88 -36.40
C ALA A 431 -21.84 31.45 -35.43
N VAL A 432 -21.40 31.90 -34.24
CA VAL A 432 -22.27 32.56 -33.24
C VAL A 432 -22.80 33.90 -33.77
N LYS A 433 -21.97 34.66 -34.49
CA LYS A 433 -22.40 35.91 -35.14
C LYS A 433 -23.44 35.64 -36.24
N ALA A 434 -23.19 34.67 -37.11
CA ALA A 434 -24.11 34.28 -38.17
C ALA A 434 -25.47 33.83 -37.59
N LEU A 435 -25.46 33.11 -36.47
CA LEU A 435 -26.68 32.66 -35.78
C LEU A 435 -27.52 33.85 -35.29
N ALA A 436 -26.86 34.82 -34.65
CA ALA A 436 -27.52 36.07 -34.22
C ALA A 436 -27.99 36.92 -35.41
N GLU A 437 -27.27 36.94 -36.53
CA GLU A 437 -27.66 37.66 -37.74
C GLU A 437 -28.80 36.97 -38.52
N ALA A 438 -28.95 35.64 -38.41
CA ALA A 438 -30.01 34.86 -39.07
C ALA A 438 -31.33 34.76 -38.28
N ALA A 439 -31.31 35.11 -36.99
CA ALA A 439 -32.48 35.04 -36.11
C ALA A 439 -33.71 35.75 -36.71
N GLY A 440 -34.81 34.99 -36.90
CA GLY A 440 -36.06 35.49 -37.49
C GLY A 440 -36.04 35.71 -39.00
N LYS A 441 -34.97 35.33 -39.72
CA LYS A 441 -34.83 35.51 -41.18
C LYS A 441 -34.84 34.21 -41.99
N ILE A 442 -34.62 33.06 -41.34
CA ILE A 442 -34.60 31.73 -41.96
C ILE A 442 -35.48 30.75 -41.18
N ASP A 443 -35.65 29.55 -41.72
CA ASP A 443 -36.42 28.46 -41.13
C ASP A 443 -35.91 28.04 -39.72
N ALA A 444 -36.84 27.79 -38.80
CA ALA A 444 -36.54 27.46 -37.41
C ALA A 444 -35.82 26.11 -37.23
N SER A 445 -36.01 25.16 -38.15
CA SER A 445 -35.27 23.88 -38.15
C SER A 445 -33.79 24.11 -38.44
N LYS A 446 -33.46 24.98 -39.41
CA LYS A 446 -32.07 25.37 -39.70
C LYS A 446 -31.38 26.07 -38.53
N ILE A 447 -32.11 26.94 -37.82
CA ILE A 447 -31.62 27.59 -36.59
C ILE A 447 -31.29 26.52 -35.53
N SER A 448 -32.23 25.60 -35.26
CA SER A 448 -32.06 24.51 -34.28
C SER A 448 -30.90 23.57 -34.63
N GLU A 449 -30.72 23.21 -35.91
CA GLU A 449 -29.58 22.41 -36.34
C GLU A 449 -28.25 23.17 -36.15
N ALA A 450 -28.18 24.45 -36.55
CA ALA A 450 -26.99 25.26 -36.36
C ALA A 450 -26.63 25.46 -34.87
N GLU A 451 -27.63 25.65 -33.99
CA GLU A 451 -27.45 25.68 -32.54
C GLU A 451 -26.87 24.36 -32.02
N ALA A 452 -27.40 23.21 -32.45
CA ALA A 452 -26.90 21.90 -32.06
C ALA A 452 -25.46 21.65 -32.55
N LYS A 453 -25.12 22.08 -33.77
CA LYS A 453 -23.76 21.98 -34.34
C LYS A 453 -22.77 22.84 -33.54
N ILE A 454 -23.12 24.10 -33.26
CA ILE A 454 -22.30 25.02 -32.44
C ILE A 454 -22.13 24.47 -31.02
N ALA A 455 -23.18 23.92 -30.40
CA ALA A 455 -23.10 23.31 -29.07
C ALA A 455 -22.18 22.08 -29.06
N ALA A 456 -22.23 21.21 -30.07
CA ALA A 456 -21.35 20.05 -30.20
C ALA A 456 -19.88 20.46 -30.40
N GLY A 457 -19.62 21.42 -31.31
CA GLY A 457 -18.28 21.96 -31.54
C GLY A 457 -17.67 22.59 -30.28
N ARG A 458 -18.47 23.35 -29.52
CA ARG A 458 -18.09 23.90 -28.21
C ARG A 458 -17.74 22.82 -27.20
N ALA A 459 -18.59 21.82 -27.02
CA ALA A 459 -18.35 20.74 -26.05
C ALA A 459 -17.04 19.98 -26.32
N MET A 460 -16.69 19.77 -27.60
CA MET A 460 -15.43 19.17 -28.02
C MET A 460 -14.23 20.12 -27.82
N LEU A 461 -14.36 21.41 -28.17
CA LEU A 461 -13.31 22.42 -27.98
C LEU A 461 -13.00 22.68 -26.49
N ASP A 462 -14.00 22.62 -25.63
CA ASP A 462 -13.86 22.81 -24.19
C ASP A 462 -13.03 21.70 -23.53
N VAL A 463 -12.98 20.49 -24.09
CA VAL A 463 -12.04 19.44 -23.66
C VAL A 463 -10.59 19.91 -23.84
N ILE A 464 -10.28 20.68 -24.88
CA ILE A 464 -8.93 21.21 -25.13
C ILE A 464 -8.66 22.44 -24.25
N ARG A 465 -9.62 23.36 -24.13
CA ARG A 465 -9.53 24.58 -23.29
C ARG A 465 -9.35 24.23 -21.81
N ILE A 466 -10.27 23.44 -21.26
CA ILE A 466 -10.29 23.05 -19.84
C ILE A 466 -9.19 22.02 -19.56
N GLY A 467 -8.99 21.07 -20.48
CA GLY A 467 -7.99 20.01 -20.34
C GLY A 467 -6.55 20.50 -20.49
N ASN A 468 -6.33 21.61 -21.19
CA ASN A 468 -5.03 22.07 -21.69
C ASN A 468 -4.36 21.03 -22.60
N GLY A 469 -4.42 21.26 -23.91
CA GLY A 469 -4.04 20.31 -24.96
C GLY A 469 -2.62 19.74 -24.91
N VAL A 470 -1.71 20.31 -24.11
CA VAL A 470 -0.37 19.72 -23.89
C VAL A 470 -0.41 18.32 -23.28
N HIS A 471 -1.49 17.94 -22.57
CA HIS A 471 -1.68 16.58 -22.05
C HIS A 471 -1.72 15.52 -23.17
N ASN A 472 -2.09 15.91 -24.39
CA ASN A 472 -1.95 15.09 -25.59
C ASN A 472 -2.06 15.99 -26.84
N LYS A 473 -0.94 16.62 -27.24
CA LYS A 473 -0.92 17.55 -28.39
C LYS A 473 -1.54 16.91 -29.63
N LYS A 474 -1.16 15.66 -29.94
CA LYS A 474 -1.63 14.96 -31.15
C LYS A 474 -3.16 14.76 -31.13
N TYR A 475 -3.71 14.35 -29.99
CA TYR A 475 -5.16 14.16 -29.89
C TYR A 475 -5.91 15.50 -29.91
N SER A 476 -5.35 16.56 -29.30
CA SER A 476 -5.95 17.89 -29.33
C SER A 476 -6.10 18.43 -30.76
N ILE A 477 -5.10 18.22 -31.63
CA ILE A 477 -5.24 18.58 -33.06
C ILE A 477 -6.34 17.74 -33.72
N THR A 478 -6.35 16.40 -33.52
CA THR A 478 -7.43 15.53 -34.04
C THR A 478 -8.82 15.92 -33.54
N ILE A 479 -8.96 16.52 -32.35
CA ILE A 479 -10.24 17.08 -31.90
C ILE A 479 -10.56 18.40 -32.64
N ILE A 480 -9.59 19.29 -32.87
CA ILE A 480 -9.78 20.54 -33.65
C ILE A 480 -10.21 20.22 -35.09
N ASP A 481 -9.59 19.23 -35.73
CA ASP A 481 -9.93 18.76 -37.08
C ASP A 481 -11.43 18.36 -37.17
N GLU A 482 -11.99 17.80 -36.10
CA GLU A 482 -13.38 17.35 -36.00
C GLU A 482 -14.34 18.45 -35.49
N VAL A 483 -13.82 19.51 -34.83
CA VAL A 483 -14.58 20.71 -34.42
C VAL A 483 -14.79 21.65 -35.61
N TYR A 484 -13.79 21.80 -36.49
CA TYR A 484 -13.84 22.65 -37.69
C TYR A 484 -15.17 22.52 -38.49
N PRO A 485 -15.58 21.32 -38.96
CA PRO A 485 -16.83 21.19 -39.69
C PRO A 485 -18.07 21.51 -38.85
N LYS A 486 -18.04 21.43 -37.51
CA LYS A 486 -19.23 21.78 -36.68
C LYS A 486 -19.54 23.27 -36.71
N PHE A 487 -18.55 24.13 -36.90
CA PHE A 487 -18.76 25.57 -37.01
C PHE A 487 -18.99 26.01 -38.45
N GLU A 488 -18.30 25.42 -39.43
CA GLU A 488 -18.53 25.70 -40.86
C GLU A 488 -19.92 25.19 -41.33
N ASP A 489 -20.32 23.95 -40.99
CA ASP A 489 -21.67 23.42 -41.25
C ASP A 489 -22.76 24.39 -40.75
N ALA A 490 -22.54 24.97 -39.56
CA ALA A 490 -23.46 25.92 -38.96
C ALA A 490 -23.50 27.23 -39.76
N ILE A 491 -22.34 27.79 -40.14
CA ILE A 491 -22.25 28.99 -40.97
C ILE A 491 -22.97 28.77 -42.32
N ASP A 492 -22.80 27.63 -42.98
CA ASP A 492 -23.45 27.31 -44.25
C ASP A 492 -24.98 27.14 -44.12
N LEU A 493 -25.44 26.44 -43.06
CA LEU A 493 -26.87 26.33 -42.75
C LEU A 493 -27.54 27.70 -42.58
N LEU A 494 -26.84 28.64 -41.94
CA LEU A 494 -27.29 29.99 -41.64
C LEU A 494 -27.16 30.94 -42.86
N GLY A 495 -26.12 30.76 -43.68
CA GLY A 495 -25.84 31.53 -44.89
C GLY A 495 -26.69 31.16 -46.11
N GLY A 496 -27.31 29.97 -46.09
CA GLY A 496 -28.20 29.47 -47.14
C GLY A 496 -29.58 30.14 -47.22
N GLY A 497 -29.61 31.48 -47.18
CA GLY A 497 -30.79 32.33 -47.33
C GLY A 497 -30.59 33.40 -48.43
N LYS A 498 -31.17 33.15 -49.60
CA LYS A 498 -31.36 34.09 -50.71
C LYS A 498 -32.72 33.85 -51.35
#